data_AF-A0AA96FCY8-F1
#
_entry.id   AF-A0AA96FCY8-F1
#
_cell.length_a   1.000
_cell.length_b   1.000
_cell.length_c   1.000
_cell.angle_alpha   90.00
_cell.angle_beta   90.00
_cell.angle_gamma   90.00
#
_symmetry.space_group_name_H-M   'P 1'
#
loop_
_entity.id
_entity.type
_entity.pdbx_description
1 polymer ?
#
loop_
_entity_poly.entity_id
_entity_poly.type
_entity_poly.pdbx_seq_one_letter_code
_entity_poly.pdbx_strand_id
1 'polypeptide(L)'
;MSREVDRLAVAGILNSRKIGSARIVAANPDYPFLAPLMQIIAGTYGPAALLHDAYVDLRGLEQLLIFGSWAARIVGQPGPFPNDVDVLVVGDVSNLEAHGIASDLERRIGRPVNATIMTVERWDGDDGFVKYLKASPLIEVISRDAAAGRVNRPYPPRDARALDDRWLENLIDDNRGGR
;
A
#
# COMPACT_ATOMS: atom_id res chain seq x y z
N MET A 1 4.91 -3.65 25.14
CA MET A 1 3.86 -2.75 24.61
C MET A 1 4.55 -1.49 24.09
N SER A 2 4.24 -1.07 22.87
CA SER A 2 5.17 -0.40 21.94
C SER A 2 5.82 0.90 22.45
N ARG A 3 7.14 0.84 22.70
CA ARG A 3 8.00 2.00 23.06
C ARG A 3 7.85 3.15 22.06
N GLU A 4 7.52 2.84 20.81
CA GLU A 4 7.39 3.83 19.75
C GLU A 4 6.08 4.63 19.86
N VAL A 5 4.98 3.97 20.22
CA VAL A 5 3.70 4.65 20.48
C VAL A 5 3.82 5.63 21.65
N ASP A 6 4.53 5.22 22.70
CA ASP A 6 4.78 6.09 23.86
C ASP A 6 5.65 7.29 23.47
N ARG A 7 6.67 7.11 22.63
CA ARG A 7 7.49 8.20 22.11
C ARG A 7 6.69 9.19 21.27
N LEU A 8 5.83 8.69 20.38
CA LEU A 8 4.98 9.52 19.54
C LEU A 8 3.89 10.25 20.33
N ALA A 9 3.38 9.64 21.39
CA ALA A 9 2.46 10.29 22.32
C ALA A 9 3.16 11.37 23.16
N VAL A 10 4.36 11.09 23.67
CA VAL A 10 5.19 12.08 24.39
C VAL A 10 5.58 13.24 23.49
N ALA A 11 5.85 12.97 22.21
CA ALA A 11 6.14 14.00 21.21
C ALA A 11 4.89 14.80 20.76
N GLY A 12 3.70 14.46 21.25
CA GLY A 12 2.44 15.14 20.90
C GLY A 12 1.94 14.86 19.48
N ILE A 13 2.54 13.89 18.78
CA ILE A 13 2.14 13.48 17.42
C ILE A 13 0.88 12.61 17.49
N LEU A 14 0.76 11.79 18.54
CA LEU A 14 -0.41 10.96 18.82
C LEU A 14 -1.09 11.39 20.12
N ASN A 15 -2.41 11.40 20.11
CA ASN A 15 -3.22 11.38 21.31
C ASN A 15 -3.36 9.94 21.78
N SER A 16 -3.17 9.69 23.08
CA SER A 16 -3.37 8.37 23.66
C SER A 16 -4.28 8.45 24.89
N ARG A 17 -5.23 7.52 25.01
CA ARG A 17 -6.03 7.36 26.22
C ARG A 17 -6.17 5.89 26.58
N LYS A 18 -6.24 5.63 27.88
CA LYS A 18 -6.45 4.27 28.41
C LYS A 18 -7.93 4.09 28.73
N ILE A 19 -8.54 3.02 28.24
CA ILE A 19 -9.89 2.58 28.59
C ILE A 19 -9.80 1.16 29.14
N GLY A 20 -9.90 1.01 30.46
CA GLY A 20 -9.64 -0.27 31.13
C GLY A 20 -8.22 -0.75 30.88
N SER A 21 -8.06 -1.94 30.29
CA SER A 21 -6.77 -2.48 29.85
C SER A 21 -6.37 -2.03 28.44
N ALA A 22 -7.31 -1.54 27.63
CA ALA A 22 -7.07 -1.13 26.25
C ALA A 22 -6.48 0.28 26.17
N ARG A 23 -5.57 0.49 25.21
CA ARG A 23 -5.03 1.82 24.87
C ARG A 23 -5.51 2.20 23.48
N ILE A 24 -6.23 3.31 23.38
CA ILE A 24 -6.66 3.90 22.12
C ILE A 24 -5.68 5.01 21.75
N VAL A 25 -5.21 4.98 20.52
CA VAL A 25 -4.31 6.00 19.95
C VAL A 25 -4.93 6.60 18.70
N ALA A 26 -4.76 7.90 18.52
CA ALA A 26 -5.21 8.64 17.34
C ALA A 26 -4.18 9.73 17.00
N ALA A 27 -4.12 10.15 15.73
CA ALA A 27 -3.32 11.32 15.37
C ALA A 27 -3.80 12.56 16.14
N ASN A 28 -2.87 13.42 16.55
CA ASN A 28 -3.21 14.68 17.18
C ASN A 28 -3.44 15.77 16.10
N PRO A 29 -4.68 16.22 15.84
CA PRO A 29 -4.98 17.21 14.81
C PRO A 29 -4.33 18.57 15.10
N ASP A 30 -4.00 18.85 16.36
CA ASP A 30 -3.40 20.11 16.80
C ASP A 30 -1.86 20.10 16.69
N TYR A 31 -1.26 19.00 16.22
CA TYR A 31 0.20 18.92 16.07
C TYR A 31 0.67 19.87 14.94
N PRO A 32 1.56 20.85 15.22
CA PRO A 32 1.91 21.92 14.26
C PRO A 32 2.50 21.43 12.94
N PHE A 33 3.12 20.25 12.94
CA PHE A 33 3.70 19.64 11.74
C PHE A 33 2.90 18.47 11.20
N LEU A 34 1.64 18.30 11.61
CA LEU A 34 0.81 17.19 11.13
C LEU A 34 0.66 17.23 9.61
N ALA A 35 0.33 18.39 9.04
CA ALA A 35 0.19 18.53 7.58
C ALA A 35 1.51 18.28 6.84
N PRO A 36 2.67 18.91 7.19
CA PRO A 36 3.97 18.56 6.61
C PRO A 36 4.38 17.09 6.77
N LEU A 37 4.14 16.49 7.93
CA LEU A 37 4.42 15.07 8.19
C LEU A 37 3.53 14.18 7.33
N MET A 38 2.25 14.52 7.19
CA MET A 38 1.32 13.85 6.28
C MET A 38 1.71 14.04 4.82
N GLN A 39 2.35 15.16 4.44
CA GLN A 39 2.90 15.36 3.10
C GLN A 39 4.15 14.52 2.87
N ILE A 40 5.02 14.37 3.88
CA ILE A 40 6.15 13.44 3.82
C ILE A 40 5.63 12.01 3.75
N ILE A 41 4.67 11.63 4.58
CA ILE A 41 4.03 10.31 4.59
C ILE A 41 3.28 10.08 3.27
N ALA A 42 2.58 11.06 2.72
CA ALA A 42 1.93 10.93 1.41
C ALA A 42 2.97 10.86 0.26
N GLY A 43 4.07 11.60 0.37
CA GLY A 43 5.18 11.53 -0.56
C GLY A 43 5.99 10.23 -0.46
N THR A 44 5.93 9.55 0.69
CA THR A 44 6.64 8.29 0.95
C THR A 44 5.74 7.04 0.92
N TYR A 45 4.41 7.21 1.06
CA TYR A 45 3.40 6.13 1.21
C TYR A 45 2.07 6.37 0.44
N GLY A 46 1.89 7.47 -0.30
CA GLY A 46 0.59 8.00 -0.74
C GLY A 46 -0.11 7.40 -1.98
N PRO A 47 0.57 6.77 -2.97
CA PRO A 47 -0.14 6.16 -4.09
C PRO A 47 -0.95 4.95 -3.67
N ALA A 48 -0.42 4.09 -2.79
CA ALA A 48 -1.04 2.82 -2.43
C ALA A 48 -2.45 3.00 -1.83
N ALA A 49 -2.64 3.96 -0.92
CA ALA A 49 -3.94 4.23 -0.32
C ALA A 49 -4.98 4.73 -1.34
N LEU A 50 -4.56 5.65 -2.22
CA LEU A 50 -5.42 6.21 -3.26
C LEU A 50 -5.75 5.16 -4.32
N LEU A 51 -4.78 4.32 -4.66
CA LEU A 51 -4.94 3.18 -5.55
C LEU A 51 -5.90 2.16 -4.95
N HIS A 52 -5.73 1.79 -3.69
CA HIS A 52 -6.66 0.90 -2.99
C HIS A 52 -8.09 1.43 -3.10
N ASP A 53 -8.35 2.64 -2.59
CA ASP A 53 -9.70 3.22 -2.54
C ASP A 53 -10.32 3.37 -3.94
N ALA A 54 -9.52 3.60 -4.98
CA ALA A 54 -10.01 3.78 -6.33
C ALA A 54 -10.28 2.47 -7.08
N TYR A 55 -9.55 1.40 -6.76
CA TYR A 55 -9.64 0.09 -7.44
C TYR A 55 -10.38 -0.97 -6.62
N VAL A 56 -10.67 -0.75 -5.34
CA VAL A 56 -11.27 -1.76 -4.43
C VAL A 56 -12.60 -2.31 -4.94
N ASP A 57 -13.37 -1.51 -5.66
CA ASP A 57 -14.67 -1.92 -6.23
C ASP A 57 -14.59 -2.31 -7.72
N LEU A 58 -13.38 -2.33 -8.31
CA LEU A 58 -13.21 -2.77 -9.69
C LEU A 58 -13.59 -4.26 -9.80
N ARG A 59 -14.57 -4.54 -10.67
CA ARG A 59 -15.07 -5.89 -10.90
C ARG A 59 -14.03 -6.72 -11.64
N GLY A 60 -13.85 -7.97 -11.19
CA GLY A 60 -12.90 -8.91 -11.77
C GLY A 60 -11.44 -8.66 -11.41
N LEU A 61 -11.16 -7.65 -10.57
CA LEU A 61 -9.83 -7.42 -10.00
C LEU A 61 -9.49 -8.54 -9.00
N GLU A 62 -8.34 -9.17 -9.17
CA GLU A 62 -7.81 -10.17 -8.24
C GLU A 62 -6.59 -9.65 -7.47
N GLN A 63 -5.68 -8.95 -8.14
CA GLN A 63 -4.51 -8.33 -7.50
C GLN A 63 -4.26 -6.92 -8.07
N LEU A 64 -3.86 -6.02 -7.19
CA LEU A 64 -3.35 -4.69 -7.54
C LEU A 64 -1.97 -4.51 -6.93
N LEU A 65 -0.98 -4.26 -7.77
CA LEU A 65 0.42 -4.16 -7.37
C LEU A 65 1.01 -2.84 -7.86
N ILE A 66 1.87 -2.20 -7.07
CA ILE A 66 2.75 -1.14 -7.56
C ILE A 66 4.09 -1.78 -7.90
N PHE A 67 4.63 -1.43 -9.06
CA PHE A 67 5.95 -1.87 -9.50
C PHE A 67 6.83 -0.67 -9.90
N GLY A 68 7.97 -0.94 -10.51
CA GLY A 68 8.83 0.10 -11.08
C GLY A 68 9.51 0.95 -10.02
N SER A 69 9.74 2.22 -10.36
CA SER A 69 10.61 3.10 -9.57
C SER A 69 10.02 3.40 -8.17
N TRP A 70 8.70 3.46 -8.02
CA TRP A 70 8.06 3.59 -6.70
C TRP A 70 8.32 2.42 -5.78
N ALA A 71 8.06 1.19 -6.26
CA ALA A 71 8.28 -0.01 -5.47
C ALA A 71 9.76 -0.11 -5.07
N ALA A 72 10.67 0.20 -5.99
CA ALA A 72 12.11 0.23 -5.72
C ALA A 72 12.50 1.23 -4.63
N ARG A 73 11.93 2.45 -4.64
CA ARG A 73 12.21 3.46 -3.60
C ARG A 73 11.65 3.05 -2.23
N ILE A 74 10.45 2.47 -2.18
CA ILE A 74 9.83 2.03 -0.92
C ILE A 74 10.67 0.95 -0.25
N VAL A 75 11.23 0.00 -1.01
CA VAL A 75 12.12 -1.04 -0.46
C VAL A 75 13.56 -0.58 -0.23
N GLY A 76 13.84 0.73 -0.37
CA GLY A 76 15.13 1.33 -0.04
C GLY A 76 16.20 1.25 -1.14
N GLN A 77 15.87 0.87 -2.38
CA GLN A 77 16.84 0.92 -3.48
C GLN A 77 17.18 2.39 -3.82
N PRO A 78 18.46 2.75 -3.96
CA PRO A 78 18.86 4.11 -4.35
C PRO A 78 18.35 4.51 -5.73
N GLY A 79 18.12 5.81 -5.93
CA GLY A 79 17.76 6.39 -7.22
C GLY A 79 16.99 7.69 -7.08
N PRO A 80 16.65 8.36 -8.21
CA PRO A 80 15.82 9.56 -8.17
C PRO A 80 14.43 9.27 -7.61
N PHE A 81 13.76 10.32 -7.14
CA PHE A 81 12.36 10.24 -6.75
C PHE A 81 11.52 9.84 -7.98
N PRO A 82 10.53 8.94 -7.84
CA PRO A 82 9.68 8.51 -8.95
C PRO A 82 8.92 9.68 -9.57
N ASN A 83 8.75 9.70 -10.89
CA ASN A 83 8.02 10.76 -11.58
C ASN A 83 6.58 10.38 -11.94
N ASP A 84 6.30 9.08 -12.02
CA ASP A 84 5.04 8.43 -12.34
C ASP A 84 4.75 7.33 -11.31
N VAL A 85 3.57 6.71 -11.36
CA VAL A 85 3.19 5.54 -10.55
C VAL A 85 2.81 4.41 -11.51
N ASP A 86 3.59 3.32 -11.52
CA ASP A 86 3.29 2.15 -12.34
C ASP A 86 2.52 1.10 -11.53
N VAL A 87 1.36 0.70 -12.06
CA VAL A 87 0.39 -0.17 -11.40
C VAL A 87 0.09 -1.37 -12.27
N LEU A 88 0.18 -2.56 -11.71
CA LEU A 88 -0.22 -3.80 -12.35
C LEU A 88 -1.60 -4.20 -11.80
N VAL A 89 -2.55 -4.39 -12.72
CA VAL A 89 -3.94 -4.77 -12.46
C VAL A 89 -4.11 -6.19 -12.98
N VAL A 90 -4.22 -7.16 -12.07
CA VAL A 90 -4.36 -8.58 -12.40
C VAL A 90 -5.80 -9.01 -12.21
N GLY A 91 -6.40 -9.64 -13.22
CA GLY A 91 -7.75 -10.17 -13.16
C GLY A 91 -8.49 -10.11 -14.50
N ASP A 92 -9.76 -10.53 -14.49
CA ASP A 92 -10.68 -10.36 -15.63
C ASP A 92 -11.39 -9.00 -15.53
N VAL A 93 -10.62 -7.93 -15.75
CA VAL A 93 -11.08 -6.54 -15.61
C VAL A 93 -11.38 -5.89 -16.96
N SER A 94 -12.31 -4.93 -16.94
CA SER A 94 -12.51 -4.03 -18.08
C SER A 94 -11.30 -3.11 -18.25
N ASN A 95 -10.63 -3.19 -19.41
CA ASN A 95 -9.51 -2.30 -19.73
C ASN A 95 -9.91 -0.83 -19.70
N LEU A 96 -11.12 -0.50 -20.17
CA LEU A 96 -11.64 0.85 -20.17
C LEU A 96 -11.83 1.39 -18.75
N GLU A 97 -12.38 0.59 -17.84
CA GLU A 97 -12.59 0.98 -16.44
C GLU A 97 -11.26 1.14 -15.71
N ALA A 98 -10.33 0.17 -15.86
CA ALA A 98 -9.02 0.23 -15.23
C ALA A 98 -8.22 1.47 -15.65
N HIS A 99 -8.15 1.77 -16.96
CA HIS A 99 -7.48 2.97 -17.44
C HIS A 99 -8.21 4.26 -17.07
N GLY A 100 -9.55 4.23 -16.98
CA GLY A 100 -10.36 5.34 -16.48
C GLY A 100 -10.00 5.71 -15.04
N ILE A 101 -9.91 4.71 -14.16
CA ILE A 101 -9.50 4.90 -12.76
C ILE A 101 -8.07 5.49 -12.68
N ALA A 102 -7.14 4.98 -13.50
CA ALA A 102 -5.78 5.50 -13.56
C ALA A 102 -5.74 6.98 -13.96
N SER A 103 -6.49 7.36 -15.00
CA SER A 103 -6.61 8.74 -15.47
C SER A 103 -7.23 9.66 -14.43
N ASP A 104 -8.20 9.17 -13.66
CA ASP A 104 -8.83 9.92 -12.56
C ASP A 104 -7.85 10.15 -11.41
N LEU A 105 -7.04 9.14 -11.07
CA LEU A 105 -5.97 9.27 -10.10
C LEU A 105 -4.87 10.22 -10.56
N GLU A 106 -4.47 10.18 -11.82
CA GLU A 106 -3.48 11.11 -12.39
C GLU A 106 -3.92 12.56 -12.18
N ARG A 107 -5.18 12.89 -12.47
CA ARG A 107 -5.73 14.24 -12.26
C ARG A 107 -5.76 14.63 -10.78
N ARG A 108 -5.97 13.67 -9.87
CA ARG A 108 -6.04 13.91 -8.42
C ARG A 108 -4.65 14.06 -7.79
N ILE A 109 -3.68 13.29 -8.26
CA ILE A 109 -2.33 13.19 -7.69
C ILE A 109 -1.38 14.21 -8.36
N GLY A 110 -1.71 14.65 -9.59
CA GLY A 110 -0.85 15.55 -10.38
C GLY A 110 0.41 14.87 -10.90
N ARG A 111 0.38 13.54 -11.04
CA ARG A 111 1.48 12.70 -11.53
C ARG A 111 0.90 11.57 -12.40
N PRO A 112 1.59 11.16 -13.47
CA PRO A 112 1.12 10.06 -14.31
C PRO A 112 0.88 8.78 -13.51
N VAL A 113 -0.21 8.10 -13.81
CA VAL A 113 -0.54 6.77 -13.25
C VAL A 113 -0.71 5.80 -14.41
N ASN A 114 0.24 4.88 -14.57
CA ASN A 114 0.27 3.94 -15.67
C ASN A 114 -0.29 2.59 -15.23
N ALA A 115 -1.45 2.20 -15.74
CA ALA A 115 -2.02 0.87 -15.49
C ALA A 115 -1.59 -0.14 -16.56
N THR A 116 -1.00 -1.25 -16.13
CA THR A 116 -0.76 -2.45 -16.94
C THR A 116 -1.77 -3.51 -16.54
N ILE A 117 -2.58 -3.98 -17.49
CA ILE A 117 -3.61 -5.00 -17.22
C ILE A 117 -3.08 -6.38 -17.63
N MET A 118 -3.28 -7.38 -16.78
CA MET A 118 -2.97 -8.79 -17.06
C MET A 118 -4.09 -9.71 -16.57
N THR A 119 -4.30 -10.82 -17.28
CA THR A 119 -5.14 -11.91 -16.74
C THR A 119 -4.37 -12.68 -15.67
N VAL A 120 -5.10 -13.42 -14.83
CA VAL A 120 -4.50 -14.28 -13.79
C VAL A 120 -3.58 -15.32 -14.43
N GLU A 121 -3.99 -15.94 -15.53
CA GLU A 121 -3.21 -16.98 -16.22
C GLU A 121 -1.88 -16.44 -16.74
N ARG A 122 -1.88 -15.21 -17.26
CA ARG A 122 -0.65 -14.56 -17.71
C ARG A 122 0.25 -14.24 -16.53
N TRP A 123 -0.33 -13.69 -15.46
CA TRP A 123 0.43 -13.35 -14.25
C TRP A 123 1.06 -14.58 -13.59
N ASP A 124 0.37 -15.72 -13.57
CA ASP A 124 0.90 -16.99 -13.05
C ASP A 124 1.87 -17.67 -14.00
N GLY A 125 1.86 -17.28 -15.27
CA GLY A 125 2.78 -17.73 -16.29
C GLY A 125 4.23 -17.32 -16.06
N ASP A 126 5.06 -17.68 -17.04
CA ASP A 126 6.50 -17.57 -16.97
C ASP A 126 7.08 -16.74 -18.14
N ASP A 127 6.26 -15.87 -18.73
CA ASP A 127 6.71 -15.00 -19.80
C ASP A 127 7.85 -14.06 -19.35
N GLY A 128 8.67 -13.58 -20.29
CA GLY A 128 9.87 -12.80 -19.96
C GLY A 128 9.57 -11.50 -19.19
N PHE A 129 8.43 -10.87 -19.44
CA PHE A 129 8.03 -9.66 -18.74
C PHE A 129 7.52 -9.97 -17.33
N VAL A 130 6.70 -11.02 -17.19
CA VAL A 130 6.22 -11.50 -15.88
C VAL A 130 7.38 -11.94 -14.99
N LYS A 131 8.36 -12.67 -15.54
CA LYS A 131 9.61 -13.03 -14.82
C LYS A 131 10.36 -11.79 -14.34
N TYR A 132 10.49 -10.77 -15.20
CA TYR A 132 11.13 -9.51 -14.83
C TYR A 132 10.38 -8.79 -13.70
N LEU A 133 9.04 -8.69 -13.79
CA LEU A 133 8.22 -8.06 -12.76
C LEU A 133 8.31 -8.81 -11.43
N LYS A 134 8.18 -10.14 -11.43
CA LYS A 134 8.30 -10.97 -10.23
C LYS A 134 9.69 -10.94 -9.60
N ALA A 135 10.74 -10.65 -10.38
CA ALA A 135 12.11 -10.47 -9.88
C ALA A 135 12.41 -9.05 -9.38
N SER A 136 11.51 -8.09 -9.65
CA SER A 136 11.63 -6.69 -9.26
C SER A 136 10.88 -6.42 -7.95
N PRO A 137 11.15 -5.31 -7.25
CA PRO A 137 10.33 -4.89 -6.12
C PRO A 137 8.86 -4.72 -6.53
N LEU A 138 7.97 -5.35 -5.77
CA LEU A 138 6.53 -5.25 -5.90
C LEU A 138 5.93 -4.87 -4.55
N ILE A 139 4.94 -3.97 -4.58
CA ILE A 139 4.15 -3.61 -3.41
C ILE A 139 2.71 -4.03 -3.66
N GLU A 140 2.21 -4.96 -2.86
CA GLU A 140 0.81 -5.39 -2.90
C GLU A 140 -0.08 -4.30 -2.29
N VAL A 141 -1.09 -3.87 -3.05
CA VAL A 141 -2.10 -2.90 -2.64
C VAL A 141 -3.44 -3.59 -2.38
N ILE A 142 -3.84 -4.48 -3.28
CA ILE A 142 -5.04 -5.34 -3.13
C ILE A 142 -4.61 -6.76 -3.49
N SER A 143 -5.03 -7.73 -2.68
CA SER A 143 -4.96 -9.14 -3.04
C SER A 143 -6.22 -9.84 -2.54
N ARG A 144 -6.99 -10.39 -3.48
CA ARG A 144 -8.21 -11.17 -3.21
C ARG A 144 -7.94 -12.67 -3.17
N ASP A 145 -6.74 -13.10 -3.59
CA ASP A 145 -6.32 -14.48 -3.59
C ASP A 145 -5.22 -14.75 -2.55
N ALA A 146 -5.54 -15.57 -1.54
CA ALA A 146 -4.68 -15.83 -0.39
C ALA A 146 -3.52 -16.81 -0.68
N ALA A 147 -3.39 -17.31 -1.91
CA ALA A 147 -2.48 -18.40 -2.26
C ALA A 147 -1.12 -17.97 -2.87
N ALA A 148 -0.89 -16.69 -3.15
CA ALA A 148 0.41 -16.22 -3.67
C ALA A 148 1.37 -15.86 -2.51
N GLY A 149 2.40 -16.69 -2.33
CA GLY A 149 3.36 -16.58 -1.24
C GLY A 149 4.08 -15.24 -1.15
N ARG A 150 4.20 -14.76 0.10
CA ARG A 150 5.14 -13.74 0.61
C ARG A 150 5.37 -12.55 -0.33
N VAL A 151 4.31 -11.79 -0.59
CA VAL A 151 4.45 -10.41 -1.06
C VAL A 151 4.48 -9.49 0.16
N ASN A 152 5.45 -8.59 0.20
CA ASN A 152 5.67 -7.68 1.31
C ASN A 152 4.42 -6.77 1.47
N ARG A 153 3.55 -7.07 2.43
CA ARG A 153 2.32 -6.31 2.73
C ARG A 153 2.64 -5.11 3.62
N PRO A 154 2.66 -3.87 3.11
CA PRO A 154 3.09 -2.73 3.91
C PRO A 154 1.94 -1.80 4.31
N TYR A 155 0.67 -2.09 4.00
CA TYR A 155 -0.39 -1.09 4.16
C TYR A 155 -1.46 -1.45 5.21
N PRO A 156 -1.59 -0.66 6.31
CA PRO A 156 -2.73 -0.77 7.21
C PRO A 156 -4.02 -0.22 6.58
N PRO A 157 -5.18 -0.89 6.78
CA PRO A 157 -6.46 -0.40 6.31
C PRO A 157 -6.77 1.00 6.87
N ARG A 158 -7.38 1.84 6.04
CA ARG A 158 -7.70 3.25 6.36
C ARG A 158 -8.79 3.43 7.43
N ASP A 159 -9.55 2.39 7.75
CA ASP A 159 -10.55 2.47 8.81
C ASP A 159 -9.91 2.08 10.15
N ALA A 160 -9.83 3.02 11.09
CA ALA A 160 -9.36 2.77 12.45
C ALA A 160 -10.23 1.74 13.20
N ARG A 161 -11.41 1.38 12.66
CA ARG A 161 -12.27 0.29 13.15
C ARG A 161 -11.95 -1.09 12.54
N ALA A 162 -11.24 -1.15 11.41
CA ALA A 162 -10.83 -2.38 10.74
C ALA A 162 -9.45 -2.88 11.18
N LEU A 163 -8.75 -2.12 12.02
CA LEU A 163 -7.57 -2.57 12.76
C LEU A 163 -8.02 -3.42 13.95
N ASP A 164 -8.52 -4.63 13.67
CA ASP A 164 -8.73 -5.64 14.70
C ASP A 164 -7.42 -6.33 15.09
N ASP A 165 -7.42 -7.01 16.23
CA ASP A 165 -6.21 -7.67 16.77
C ASP A 165 -5.65 -8.73 15.81
N ARG A 166 -6.48 -9.30 14.92
CA ARG A 166 -6.09 -10.31 13.93
C ARG A 166 -5.24 -9.74 12.80
N TRP A 167 -5.42 -8.48 12.43
CA TRP A 167 -4.62 -7.83 11.40
C TRP A 167 -3.16 -7.64 11.84
N LEU A 168 -2.94 -7.27 13.12
CA LEU A 168 -1.60 -7.08 13.69
C LEU A 168 -0.86 -8.40 13.94
N GLU A 169 -1.57 -9.46 14.29
CA GLU A 169 -0.99 -10.80 14.51
C GLU A 169 -0.42 -11.39 13.21
N ASN A 170 -1.15 -11.27 12.09
CA ASN A 170 -0.68 -11.77 10.79
C ASN A 170 0.55 -11.04 10.25
N LEU A 171 0.71 -9.74 10.57
CA LEU A 171 1.88 -8.94 10.17
C LEU A 171 3.17 -9.33 10.92
N ILE A 172 3.03 -9.84 12.15
CA ILE A 172 4.17 -10.21 13.02
C ILE A 172 4.68 -11.61 12.68
N ASP A 173 3.81 -12.52 12.26
CA ASP A 173 4.19 -13.90 11.92
C ASP A 173 4.85 -14.04 10.54
N ASP A 174 4.46 -13.22 9.55
CA ASP A 174 5.05 -13.25 8.21
C ASP A 174 6.55 -12.84 8.20
N ASN A 175 6.98 -12.04 9.18
CA ASN A 175 8.34 -11.52 9.27
C ASN A 175 9.32 -12.43 10.05
N ARG A 176 8.88 -13.61 10.51
CA ARG A 176 9.73 -14.59 11.21
C ARG A 176 10.20 -15.76 10.33
N GLY A 177 9.74 -15.84 9.08
CA GLY A 177 9.91 -17.00 8.21
C GLY A 177 11.10 -17.02 7.26
N GLY A 178 12.07 -16.11 7.36
CA GLY A 178 13.24 -16.04 6.47
C GLY A 178 14.56 -16.04 7.23
N ARG A 179 15.14 -17.23 7.44
CA ARG A 179 16.57 -17.43 7.72
C ARG A 179 17.13 -18.35 6.65
#